data_AF-A0A178U7J8-F1
#
_entry.id   AF-A0A178U7J8-F1
#
_cell.length_a   1.000
_cell.length_b   1.000
_cell.length_c   1.000
_cell.angle_alpha   90.00
_cell.angle_beta   90.00
_cell.angle_gamma   90.00
#
_symmetry.space_group_name_H-M   'P 1'
#
loop_
_entity.id
_entity.type
_entity.pdbx_description
1 polymer ?
#
loop_
_entity_poly.entity_id
_entity_poly.type
_entity_poly.pdbx_seq_one_letter_code
_entity_poly.pdbx_strand_id
1 'polypeptide(L)'
;MVVEKQTTYEEVRLKRVEENKKRMEALNLPKLSQILNSTSVKISPMKKRSIPRTPEKHMVIVRRSSRISNSSSVPVYREVDVKRVQIQRRGVGKRRDFLNRVYVSEEIREEAIAKAKKFQDELGSGYPSFVKSMLQSHVSGGFWLGLPAQFCKSHLGIQDGVITLIDEEGEEYETIYLARKNGLSGGWMGFAVAHNLAYGDTLVFELVRRTAFKVYITRVGSCGESSKDMS
;
A
#
# COMPACT_ATOMS: atom_id res chain seq x y z
N MET A 1 38.37 34.56 22.77
CA MET A 1 36.92 34.85 22.63
C MET A 1 36.65 35.09 21.15
N VAL A 2 35.96 34.18 20.48
CA VAL A 2 35.59 34.34 19.06
C VAL A 2 34.23 35.02 19.02
N VAL A 3 34.20 36.29 18.61
CA VAL A 3 32.95 37.05 18.44
C VAL A 3 32.36 36.65 17.10
N GLU A 4 31.29 35.87 17.12
CA GLU A 4 30.55 35.47 15.92
C GLU A 4 29.90 36.70 15.27
N LYS A 5 30.23 36.94 13.99
CA LYS A 5 29.60 38.00 13.19
C LYS A 5 28.16 37.57 12.89
N GLN A 6 27.19 38.22 13.53
CA GLN A 6 25.77 38.02 13.20
C GLN A 6 25.53 38.47 11.76
N THR A 7 24.97 37.58 10.94
CA THR A 7 24.61 37.89 9.56
C THR A 7 23.28 38.63 9.54
N THR A 8 23.06 39.48 8.54
CA THR A 8 21.77 40.17 8.31
C THR A 8 20.59 39.20 8.24
N TYR A 9 20.82 37.96 7.79
CA TYR A 9 19.82 36.91 7.79
C TYR A 9 19.45 36.43 9.20
N GLU A 10 20.43 36.19 10.07
CA GLU A 10 20.18 35.75 11.45
C GLU A 10 19.42 36.82 12.25
N GLU A 11 19.67 38.10 12.00
CA GLU A 11 18.91 39.20 12.61
C GLU A 11 17.43 39.19 12.18
N VAL A 12 17.16 39.01 10.88
CA VAL A 12 15.78 38.93 10.36
C VAL A 12 15.06 37.69 10.89
N ARG A 13 15.77 36.56 11.00
CA ARG A 13 15.25 35.32 11.56
C ARG A 13 14.87 35.49 13.03
N LEU A 14 15.74 36.08 13.84
CA LEU A 14 15.48 36.34 15.27
C LEU A 14 14.28 37.25 15.46
N LYS A 15 14.18 38.34 14.68
CA LYS A 15 13.00 39.23 14.71
C LYS A 15 11.70 38.48 14.43
N ARG A 16 11.69 37.58 13.44
CA ARG A 16 10.49 36.76 13.12
C ARG A 16 10.13 35.81 14.25
N VAL A 17 11.12 35.21 14.90
CA VAL A 17 10.91 34.31 16.04
C VAL A 17 10.33 35.08 17.24
N GLU A 18 10.87 36.26 17.52
CA GLU A 18 10.36 37.13 18.59
C GLU A 18 8.93 37.62 18.32
N GLU A 19 8.62 38.01 17.09
CA GLU A 19 7.27 38.40 16.70
C GLU A 19 6.29 37.24 16.87
N ASN A 20 6.66 36.04 16.42
CA ASN A 20 5.85 34.83 16.62
C ASN A 20 5.65 34.53 18.11
N LYS A 21 6.69 34.67 18.94
CA LYS A 21 6.58 34.48 20.40
C LYS A 21 5.57 35.46 21.00
N LYS A 22 5.63 36.76 20.63
CA LYS A 22 4.65 37.76 21.08
C LYS A 22 3.23 37.43 20.64
N ARG A 23 3.04 36.96 19.40
CA ARG A 23 1.73 36.50 18.90
C ARG A 23 1.20 35.31 19.70
N MET A 24 2.05 34.35 20.04
CA MET A 24 1.69 33.18 20.87
C MET A 24 1.30 33.59 22.30
N GLU A 25 2.02 34.55 22.88
CA GLU A 25 1.72 35.09 24.21
C GLU A 25 0.42 35.92 24.23
N ALA A 26 0.18 36.74 23.20
CA ALA A 26 -1.05 37.52 23.05
C ALA A 26 -2.31 36.61 23.00
N LEU A 27 -2.18 35.43 22.39
CA LEU A 27 -3.24 34.43 22.33
C LEU A 27 -3.30 33.53 23.59
N ASN A 28 -2.49 33.81 24.62
CA ASN A 28 -2.39 33.04 25.86
C ASN A 28 -2.14 31.53 25.67
N LEU A 29 -1.60 31.12 24.50
CA LEU A 29 -1.38 29.73 24.13
C LEU A 29 -0.48 28.95 25.11
N PRO A 30 0.63 29.49 25.64
CA PRO A 30 1.45 28.75 26.60
C PRO A 30 0.68 28.43 27.89
N LYS A 31 -0.16 29.35 28.38
CA LYS A 31 -1.01 29.12 29.56
C LYS A 31 -2.04 28.02 29.29
N LEU A 32 -2.71 28.07 28.13
CA LEU A 32 -3.67 27.05 27.72
C LEU A 32 -3.01 25.66 27.63
N SER A 33 -1.79 25.57 27.09
CA SER A 33 -1.06 24.30 27.02
C SER A 33 -0.75 23.70 28.39
N GLN A 34 -0.41 24.54 29.38
CA GLN A 34 -0.15 24.09 30.75
C GLN A 34 -1.43 23.62 31.45
N ILE A 35 -2.55 24.33 31.23
CA ILE A 35 -3.86 23.95 31.79
C ILE A 35 -4.28 22.57 31.26
N LEU A 36 -4.19 22.34 29.94
CA LEU A 36 -4.54 21.06 29.33
C LEU A 36 -3.66 19.90 29.81
N ASN A 37 -2.37 20.14 30.01
CA ASN A 37 -1.45 19.13 30.54
C ASN A 37 -1.75 18.78 32.00
N SER A 38 -2.21 19.75 32.82
CA SER A 38 -2.60 19.49 34.22
C SER A 38 -3.90 18.67 34.33
N THR A 39 -4.76 18.72 33.31
CA THR A 39 -6.03 17.97 33.25
C THR A 39 -5.88 16.59 32.62
N SER A 40 -4.66 16.07 32.44
CA SER A 40 -4.49 14.65 32.11
C SER A 40 -4.94 13.81 33.31
N VAL A 41 -6.24 13.54 33.38
CA VAL A 41 -6.81 12.44 34.13
C VAL A 41 -5.96 11.23 33.75
N LYS A 42 -5.23 10.71 34.74
CA LYS A 42 -4.47 9.48 34.61
C LYS A 42 -5.40 8.45 33.99
N ILE A 43 -5.14 8.07 32.73
CA ILE A 43 -5.83 6.95 32.11
C ILE A 43 -5.60 5.77 33.04
N SER A 44 -6.70 5.24 33.59
CA SER A 44 -6.70 4.13 34.52
C SER A 44 -5.83 2.99 33.99
N PRO A 45 -5.04 2.31 34.86
CA PRO A 45 -4.16 1.26 34.40
C PRO A 45 -4.99 0.17 33.73
N MET A 46 -4.65 -0.17 32.49
CA MET A 46 -5.28 -1.24 31.73
C MET A 46 -5.42 -2.48 32.63
N LYS A 47 -6.66 -2.94 32.82
CA LYS A 47 -6.99 -4.14 33.59
C LYS A 47 -6.36 -5.35 32.90
N LYS A 48 -5.14 -5.74 33.29
CA LYS A 48 -4.59 -7.06 32.98
C LYS A 48 -5.22 -8.06 33.95
N ARG A 49 -6.01 -9.00 33.43
CA ARG A 49 -6.16 -10.42 33.82
C ARG A 49 -7.55 -10.94 33.42
N SER A 50 -7.59 -11.81 32.41
CA SER A 50 -8.65 -12.81 32.30
C SER A 50 -8.45 -13.82 33.43
N ILE A 51 -9.45 -13.95 34.31
CA ILE A 51 -9.53 -15.08 35.23
C ILE A 51 -10.04 -16.27 34.39
N PRO A 52 -9.31 -17.39 34.27
CA PRO A 52 -9.85 -18.56 33.62
C PRO A 52 -10.97 -19.13 34.51
N ARG A 53 -12.22 -19.08 34.03
CA ARG A 53 -13.32 -19.82 34.64
C ARG A 53 -13.22 -21.26 34.16
N THR A 54 -12.96 -22.19 35.08
CA THR A 54 -13.17 -23.63 34.87
C THR A 54 -14.68 -23.89 34.80
N PRO A 55 -15.22 -24.39 33.67
CA PRO A 55 -16.63 -24.78 33.62
C PRO A 55 -16.80 -26.11 34.35
N GLU A 56 -17.31 -26.08 35.59
CA GLU A 56 -17.76 -27.27 36.29
C GLU A 56 -19.12 -27.69 35.73
N LYS A 57 -19.18 -28.88 35.11
CA LYS A 57 -20.41 -29.43 34.54
C LYS A 57 -21.26 -30.01 35.68
N HIS A 58 -22.32 -29.30 36.08
CA HIS A 58 -23.36 -29.87 36.95
C HIS A 58 -24.57 -30.31 36.12
N MET A 59 -24.98 -31.56 36.26
CA MET A 59 -26.23 -32.05 35.67
C MET A 59 -27.39 -31.62 36.56
N VAL A 60 -28.13 -30.58 36.15
CA VAL A 60 -29.33 -30.12 36.85
C VAL A 60 -30.55 -30.34 35.97
N ILE A 61 -31.59 -30.96 36.55
CA ILE A 61 -32.87 -31.21 35.88
C ILE A 61 -33.54 -29.86 35.54
N VAL A 62 -33.86 -29.71 34.26
CA VAL A 62 -34.43 -28.48 33.67
C VAL A 62 -35.85 -28.23 34.20
N ARG A 63 -36.04 -27.15 34.97
CA ARG A 63 -37.37 -26.61 35.29
C ARG A 63 -37.81 -25.71 34.12
N ARG A 64 -38.75 -26.18 33.30
CA ARG A 64 -39.22 -25.48 32.08
C ARG A 64 -40.07 -24.27 32.45
N SER A 65 -39.65 -23.07 32.08
CA SER A 65 -40.52 -21.88 32.01
C SER A 65 -41.11 -21.76 30.61
N SER A 66 -42.34 -21.25 30.51
CA SER A 66 -43.16 -21.23 29.28
C SER A 66 -42.98 -19.99 28.41
N ARG A 67 -41.90 -19.21 28.58
CA ARG A 67 -41.68 -18.00 27.75
C ARG A 67 -40.78 -18.33 26.57
N ILE A 68 -41.41 -18.56 25.43
CA ILE A 68 -40.75 -18.81 24.14
C ILE A 68 -40.21 -17.47 23.61
N SER A 69 -38.90 -17.24 23.74
CA SER A 69 -38.20 -16.26 22.92
C SER A 69 -37.92 -16.89 21.56
N ASN A 70 -38.54 -16.39 20.49
CA ASN A 70 -38.16 -16.75 19.13
C ASN A 70 -36.77 -16.17 18.83
N SER A 71 -35.71 -16.89 19.19
CA SER A 71 -34.34 -16.66 18.72
C SER A 71 -33.67 -17.94 18.20
N SER A 72 -34.45 -18.98 17.91
CA SER A 72 -33.96 -20.21 17.29
C SER A 72 -34.01 -20.11 15.77
N SER A 73 -33.07 -19.41 15.14
CA SER A 73 -32.77 -19.64 13.71
C SER A 73 -31.43 -19.07 13.24
N VAL A 74 -30.40 -18.95 14.09
CA VAL A 74 -29.07 -18.62 13.56
C VAL A 74 -28.46 -19.90 12.97
N PRO A 75 -28.28 -20.01 11.64
CA PRO A 75 -27.69 -21.21 11.05
C PRO A 75 -26.25 -21.36 11.53
N VAL A 76 -25.92 -22.56 12.00
CA VAL A 76 -24.55 -22.93 12.38
C VAL A 76 -23.76 -23.17 11.10
N TYR A 77 -22.88 -22.23 10.75
CA TYR A 77 -21.96 -22.36 9.62
C TYR A 77 -20.86 -23.36 9.98
N ARG A 78 -20.58 -24.33 9.09
CA ARG A 78 -19.39 -25.17 9.22
C ARG A 78 -18.15 -24.29 9.02
N GLU A 79 -17.22 -24.36 9.95
CA GLU A 79 -15.88 -23.79 9.78
C GLU A 79 -15.18 -24.58 8.66
N VAL A 80 -14.97 -23.92 7.52
CA VAL A 80 -14.14 -24.47 6.43
C VAL A 80 -12.74 -23.90 6.62
N ASP A 81 -11.77 -24.77 6.90
CA ASP A 81 -10.37 -24.39 6.97
C ASP A 81 -9.88 -23.92 5.59
N VAL A 82 -9.95 -22.61 5.35
CA VAL A 82 -9.31 -21.99 4.19
C VAL A 82 -7.81 -22.01 4.44
N LYS A 83 -7.05 -22.76 3.63
CA LYS A 83 -5.57 -22.71 3.64
C LYS A 83 -5.11 -21.29 3.34
N ARG A 84 -4.92 -20.48 4.38
CA ARG A 84 -4.30 -19.16 4.27
C ARG A 84 -2.82 -19.37 4.02
N VAL A 85 -2.30 -18.86 2.91
CA VAL A 85 -0.86 -18.79 2.64
C VAL A 85 -0.20 -18.08 3.82
N GLN A 86 0.63 -18.78 4.57
CA GLN A 86 1.36 -18.21 5.69
C GLN A 86 2.47 -17.30 5.14
N ILE A 87 2.21 -16.00 5.14
CA ILE A 87 3.19 -14.99 4.73
C ILE A 87 4.21 -14.82 5.87
N GLN A 88 5.46 -15.18 5.63
CA GLN A 88 6.56 -14.80 6.52
C GLN A 88 6.71 -13.27 6.50
N ARG A 89 6.27 -12.62 7.57
CA ARG A 89 6.46 -11.17 7.75
C ARG A 89 7.93 -10.91 8.09
N ARG A 90 8.73 -10.51 7.10
CA ARG A 90 10.05 -9.92 7.39
C ARG A 90 9.82 -8.54 8.02
N GLY A 91 10.33 -8.37 9.24
CA GLY A 91 10.03 -7.26 10.13
C GLY A 91 10.77 -5.95 9.84
N VAL A 92 10.42 -4.99 10.70
CA VAL A 92 10.99 -3.64 10.92
C VAL A 92 10.73 -2.64 9.79
N GLY A 93 9.79 -1.73 10.07
CA GLY A 93 9.49 -0.59 9.20
C GLY A 93 10.68 0.35 9.09
N LYS A 94 11.49 0.17 8.05
CA LYS A 94 12.38 1.22 7.56
C LYS A 94 11.53 2.44 7.21
N ARG A 95 12.04 3.62 7.57
CA ARG A 95 11.50 4.92 7.16
C ARG A 95 11.26 4.86 5.64
N ARG A 96 10.06 5.20 5.17
CA ARG A 96 9.77 5.24 3.73
C ARG A 96 10.70 6.30 3.12
N ASP A 97 11.66 5.88 2.29
CA ASP A 97 12.57 6.79 1.62
C ASP A 97 11.80 7.55 0.53
N PHE A 98 11.26 8.72 0.89
CA PHE A 98 10.63 9.65 -0.04
C PHE A 98 11.65 10.50 -0.81
N LEU A 99 12.95 10.27 -0.63
CA LEU A 99 14.02 11.03 -1.29
C LEU A 99 14.04 10.82 -2.81
N ASN A 100 13.50 9.69 -3.30
CA ASN A 100 13.34 9.42 -4.73
C ASN A 100 11.98 9.89 -5.28
N ARG A 101 11.28 10.82 -4.61
CA ARG A 101 10.04 11.40 -5.13
C ARG A 101 10.36 12.37 -6.26
N VAL A 102 10.63 11.82 -7.44
CA VAL A 102 10.73 12.57 -8.68
C VAL A 102 9.31 12.90 -9.14
N TYR A 103 8.95 14.18 -9.05
CA TYR A 103 7.72 14.68 -9.66
C TYR A 103 7.98 14.83 -11.15
N VAL A 104 7.42 13.92 -11.94
CA VAL A 104 7.41 14.02 -13.40
C VAL A 104 6.30 14.99 -13.81
N SER A 105 6.51 15.80 -14.86
CA SER A 105 5.44 16.60 -15.45
C SER A 105 4.32 15.71 -16.01
N GLU A 106 3.12 16.27 -16.07
CA GLU A 106 1.96 15.58 -16.64
C GLU A 106 2.20 15.19 -18.11
N GLU A 107 2.84 16.06 -18.88
CA GLU A 107 3.17 15.83 -20.30
C GLU A 107 4.03 14.57 -20.49
N ILE A 108 5.12 14.43 -19.75
CA ILE A 108 6.02 13.27 -19.88
C ILE A 108 5.30 11.98 -19.43
N ARG A 109 4.39 12.08 -18.45
CA ARG A 109 3.58 10.93 -18.00
C ARG A 109 2.60 10.50 -19.09
N GLU A 110 1.95 11.45 -19.74
CA GLU A 110 1.05 11.19 -20.87
C GLU A 110 1.79 10.58 -22.06
N GLU A 111 3.00 11.04 -22.37
CA GLU A 111 3.86 10.45 -23.39
C GLU A 111 4.21 8.99 -23.09
N ALA A 112 4.60 8.68 -21.86
CA ALA A 112 4.90 7.30 -21.44
C ALA A 112 3.66 6.39 -21.57
N ILE A 113 2.48 6.91 -21.19
CA ILE A 113 1.22 6.19 -21.36
C ILE A 113 0.88 5.99 -22.84
N ALA A 114 1.07 7.01 -23.67
CA ALA A 114 0.80 6.92 -25.11
C ALA A 114 1.72 5.90 -25.79
N LYS A 115 3.01 5.88 -25.43
CA LYS A 115 3.98 4.87 -25.91
C LYS A 115 3.57 3.46 -25.50
N ALA A 116 3.21 3.26 -24.23
CA ALA A 116 2.77 1.95 -23.73
C ALA A 116 1.48 1.46 -24.41
N LYS A 117 0.53 2.36 -24.71
CA LYS A 117 -0.68 2.03 -25.47
C LYS A 117 -0.38 1.63 -26.91
N LYS A 118 0.48 2.38 -27.60
CA LYS A 118 0.93 2.01 -28.95
C LYS A 118 1.57 0.61 -28.97
N PHE A 119 2.43 0.34 -28.00
CA PHE A 119 3.04 -0.98 -27.84
C PHE A 119 2.00 -2.07 -27.55
N GLN A 120 0.99 -1.78 -26.73
CA GLN A 120 -0.13 -2.69 -26.49
C GLN A 120 -0.88 -3.04 -27.79
N ASP A 121 -1.11 -2.05 -28.65
CA ASP A 121 -1.79 -2.23 -29.95
C ASP A 121 -0.92 -3.04 -30.94
N GLU A 122 0.40 -2.83 -30.92
CA GLU A 122 1.39 -3.54 -31.74
C GLU A 122 1.53 -5.03 -31.38
N LEU A 123 1.30 -5.40 -30.12
CA LEU A 123 1.42 -6.78 -29.63
C LEU A 123 0.46 -7.77 -30.31
N GLY A 124 -0.65 -7.27 -30.87
CA GLY A 124 -1.64 -8.06 -31.57
C GLY A 124 -2.59 -8.84 -30.64
N SER A 125 -3.75 -9.24 -31.16
CA SER A 125 -4.92 -9.70 -30.39
C SER A 125 -4.81 -11.09 -29.76
N GLY A 126 -3.62 -11.64 -29.57
CA GLY A 126 -3.43 -13.03 -29.14
C GLY A 126 -3.78 -13.27 -27.67
N TYR A 127 -3.50 -12.30 -26.80
CA TYR A 127 -3.68 -12.40 -25.36
C TYR A 127 -4.31 -11.14 -24.77
N PRO A 128 -5.14 -11.26 -23.72
CA PRO A 128 -5.74 -10.09 -23.10
C PRO A 128 -4.67 -9.30 -22.35
N SER A 129 -4.58 -8.00 -22.64
CA SER A 129 -3.59 -7.10 -22.08
C SER A 129 -4.22 -5.84 -21.48
N PHE A 130 -3.48 -5.16 -20.60
CA PHE A 130 -3.86 -3.84 -20.10
C PHE A 130 -2.64 -2.99 -19.76
N VAL A 131 -2.79 -1.67 -19.89
CA VAL A 131 -1.77 -0.68 -19.54
C VAL A 131 -2.02 -0.14 -18.13
N LYS A 132 -0.95 0.04 -17.35
CA LYS A 132 -1.00 0.59 -15.99
C LYS A 132 0.15 1.55 -15.75
N SER A 133 -0.16 2.81 -15.46
CA SER A 133 0.82 3.79 -15.00
C SER A 133 1.10 3.64 -13.50
N MET A 134 2.37 3.79 -13.11
CA MET A 134 2.83 3.62 -11.74
C MET A 134 2.63 4.88 -10.92
N LEU A 135 1.90 4.72 -9.82
CA LEU A 135 1.74 5.73 -8.79
C LEU A 135 2.79 5.53 -7.70
N GLN A 136 3.08 6.60 -6.95
CA GLN A 136 4.03 6.56 -5.83
C GLN A 136 3.72 5.43 -4.84
N SER A 137 2.43 5.17 -4.56
CA SER A 137 1.98 4.10 -3.66
C SER A 137 2.29 2.70 -4.16
N HIS A 138 2.38 2.51 -5.48
CA HIS A 138 2.71 1.23 -6.10
C HIS A 138 4.21 0.92 -5.96
N VAL A 139 5.07 1.94 -6.02
CA VAL A 139 6.54 1.76 -6.14
C VAL A 139 7.34 2.21 -4.91
N SER A 140 6.76 3.01 -4.01
CA SER A 140 7.48 3.55 -2.84
C SER A 140 6.55 3.69 -1.63
N GLY A 141 6.53 2.64 -0.81
CA GLY A 141 6.02 2.70 0.56
C GLY A 141 4.79 1.85 0.85
N GLY A 142 3.97 1.55 -0.15
CA GLY A 142 2.81 0.64 -0.04
C GLY A 142 3.04 -0.71 -0.72
N PHE A 143 3.64 -0.67 -1.92
CA PHE A 143 3.86 -1.85 -2.77
C PHE A 143 2.60 -2.69 -2.95
N TRP A 144 1.48 -1.98 -3.15
CA TRP A 144 0.20 -2.57 -3.49
C TRP A 144 -0.18 -2.13 -4.90
N LEU A 145 -0.41 -3.07 -5.80
CA LEU A 145 -0.81 -2.77 -7.18
C LEU A 145 -2.26 -3.21 -7.43
N GLY A 146 -3.16 -2.24 -7.59
CA GLY A 146 -4.54 -2.50 -7.99
C GLY A 146 -4.66 -2.77 -9.49
N LEU A 147 -5.25 -3.90 -9.86
CA LEU A 147 -5.52 -4.30 -11.24
C LEU A 147 -6.92 -3.83 -11.69
N PRO A 148 -7.15 -3.66 -13.01
CA PRO A 148 -8.48 -3.31 -13.52
C PRO A 148 -9.52 -4.36 -13.11
N ALA A 149 -10.60 -3.92 -12.47
CA ALA A 149 -11.60 -4.83 -11.91
C ALA A 149 -12.29 -5.68 -12.97
N GLN A 150 -12.56 -5.11 -14.16
CA GLN A 150 -13.18 -5.86 -15.26
C GLN A 150 -12.24 -6.94 -15.79
N PHE A 151 -10.97 -6.61 -15.97
CA PHE A 151 -9.95 -7.56 -16.41
C PHE A 151 -9.81 -8.75 -15.44
N CYS A 152 -9.83 -8.46 -14.14
CA CYS A 152 -9.78 -9.49 -13.11
C CYS A 152 -10.99 -10.44 -13.18
N LYS A 153 -12.18 -9.90 -13.36
CA LYS A 153 -13.41 -10.70 -13.41
C LYS A 153 -13.50 -11.60 -14.64
N SER A 154 -12.97 -11.15 -15.78
CA SER A 154 -13.03 -11.89 -17.04
C SER A 154 -11.92 -12.92 -17.18
N HIS A 155 -10.72 -12.64 -16.67
CA HIS A 155 -9.54 -13.46 -16.97
C HIS A 155 -8.86 -14.09 -15.75
N LEU A 156 -9.09 -13.57 -14.54
CA LEU A 156 -8.46 -14.07 -13.32
C LEU A 156 -9.45 -14.88 -12.46
N GLY A 157 -8.90 -15.76 -11.62
CA GLY A 157 -9.68 -16.57 -10.70
C GLY A 157 -10.35 -15.77 -9.58
N ILE A 158 -11.40 -16.36 -9.00
CA ILE A 158 -12.16 -15.78 -7.87
C ILE A 158 -11.41 -15.97 -6.53
N GLN A 159 -10.39 -16.81 -6.50
CA GLN A 159 -9.63 -17.15 -5.30
C GLN A 159 -8.29 -16.42 -5.27
N ASP A 160 -7.82 -16.15 -4.05
CA ASP A 160 -6.46 -15.65 -3.82
C ASP A 160 -5.45 -16.70 -4.29
N GLY A 161 -4.35 -16.26 -4.89
CA GLY A 161 -3.38 -17.16 -5.50
C GLY A 161 -2.05 -16.49 -5.80
N VAL A 162 -1.14 -17.26 -6.40
CA VAL A 162 0.14 -16.74 -6.88
C VAL A 162 0.02 -16.43 -8.35
N ILE A 163 0.45 -15.22 -8.73
CA ILE A 163 0.59 -14.76 -10.10
C ILE A 163 2.07 -14.52 -10.37
N THR A 164 2.57 -15.08 -11.47
CA THR A 164 3.95 -14.92 -11.89
C THR A 164 4.05 -13.71 -12.82
N LEU A 165 4.98 -12.80 -12.57
CA LEU A 165 5.33 -11.72 -13.48
C LEU A 165 6.60 -12.12 -14.22
N ILE A 166 6.54 -12.16 -15.53
CA ILE A 166 7.66 -12.47 -16.42
C ILE A 166 8.11 -11.15 -17.02
N ASP A 167 9.38 -10.80 -16.86
CA ASP A 167 9.93 -9.59 -17.47
C ASP A 167 10.28 -9.80 -18.96
N GLU A 168 10.95 -8.80 -19.55
CA GLU A 168 11.39 -8.84 -20.95
C GLU A 168 12.56 -9.81 -21.18
N GLU A 169 13.34 -10.10 -20.14
CA GLU A 169 14.49 -11.02 -20.14
C GLU A 169 14.06 -12.48 -19.91
N GLY A 170 12.81 -12.69 -19.47
CA GLY A 170 12.23 -14.01 -19.20
C GLY A 170 12.32 -14.45 -17.74
N GLU A 171 12.78 -13.58 -16.84
CA GLU A 171 12.88 -13.87 -15.41
C GLU A 171 11.49 -13.85 -14.75
N GLU A 172 11.25 -14.83 -13.88
CA GLU A 172 9.95 -15.04 -13.24
C GLU A 172 9.94 -14.52 -11.80
N TYR A 173 8.98 -13.64 -11.50
CA TYR A 173 8.76 -13.05 -10.19
C TYR A 173 7.40 -13.45 -9.63
N GLU A 174 7.38 -14.21 -8.55
CA GLU A 174 6.14 -14.62 -7.90
C GLU A 174 5.51 -13.47 -7.10
N THR A 175 4.22 -13.24 -7.32
CA THR A 175 3.42 -12.24 -6.60
C THR A 175 2.12 -12.83 -6.06
N ILE A 176 1.65 -12.30 -4.93
CA ILE A 176 0.41 -12.74 -4.29
C ILE A 176 -0.73 -11.87 -4.81
N TYR A 177 -1.68 -12.51 -5.50
CA TYR A 177 -2.93 -11.92 -5.96
C TYR A 177 -4.04 -12.10 -4.93
N LEU A 178 -4.70 -11.00 -4.58
CA LEU A 178 -5.89 -11.00 -3.74
C LEU A 178 -7.11 -10.75 -4.60
N ALA A 179 -7.91 -11.79 -4.82
CA ALA A 179 -9.10 -11.74 -5.67
C ALA A 179 -10.17 -10.82 -5.08
N ARG A 180 -10.32 -10.77 -3.75
CA ARG A 180 -11.29 -9.86 -3.11
C ARG A 180 -10.98 -8.37 -3.31
N LYS A 181 -9.70 -8.03 -3.51
CA LYS A 181 -9.23 -6.65 -3.64
C LYS A 181 -8.73 -6.31 -5.05
N ASN A 182 -8.80 -7.27 -5.98
CA ASN A 182 -8.32 -7.16 -7.36
C ASN A 182 -6.90 -6.56 -7.43
N GLY A 183 -5.92 -7.13 -6.72
CA GLY A 183 -4.59 -6.54 -6.68
C GLY A 183 -3.47 -7.48 -6.30
N LEU A 184 -2.25 -7.11 -6.71
CA LEU A 184 -1.00 -7.74 -6.33
C LEU A 184 -0.45 -7.12 -5.06
N SER A 185 0.13 -7.96 -4.20
CA SER A 185 0.56 -7.58 -2.86
C SER A 185 1.98 -8.07 -2.54
N GLY A 186 2.12 -9.15 -1.77
CA GLY A 186 3.40 -9.81 -1.54
C GLY A 186 4.07 -10.14 -2.88
N GLY A 187 5.40 -10.01 -2.93
CA GLY A 187 6.18 -10.20 -4.16
C GLY A 187 6.23 -8.99 -5.09
N TRP A 188 5.19 -8.15 -5.16
CA TRP A 188 5.19 -6.95 -6.01
C TRP A 188 6.34 -5.98 -5.67
N MET A 189 6.63 -5.82 -4.38
CA MET A 189 7.80 -5.04 -3.93
C MET A 189 9.12 -5.55 -4.52
N GLY A 190 9.28 -6.88 -4.60
CA GLY A 190 10.48 -7.50 -5.15
C GLY A 190 10.65 -7.14 -6.62
N PHE A 191 9.59 -7.30 -7.41
CA PHE A 191 9.56 -6.91 -8.81
C PHE A 191 9.84 -5.40 -9.01
N ALA A 192 9.14 -4.54 -8.26
CA ALA A 192 9.30 -3.10 -8.37
C ALA A 192 10.71 -2.61 -8.04
N VAL A 193 11.37 -3.23 -7.05
CA VAL A 193 12.75 -2.91 -6.67
C VAL A 193 13.75 -3.49 -7.66
N ALA A 194 13.57 -4.73 -8.13
CA ALA A 194 14.45 -5.37 -9.10
C ALA A 194 14.55 -4.54 -10.40
N HIS A 195 13.41 -4.04 -10.87
CA HIS A 195 13.36 -3.19 -12.06
C HIS A 195 13.49 -1.70 -11.74
N ASN A 196 13.81 -1.26 -10.53
CA ASN A 196 13.91 0.17 -10.17
C ASN A 196 12.70 1.00 -10.69
N LEU A 197 11.47 0.50 -10.51
CA LEU A 197 10.27 1.18 -11.00
C LEU A 197 10.09 2.52 -10.29
N ALA A 198 9.82 3.56 -11.07
CA ALA A 198 9.63 4.91 -10.58
C ALA A 198 8.18 5.40 -10.78
N TYR A 199 7.88 6.55 -10.19
CA TYR A 199 6.63 7.25 -10.45
C TYR A 199 6.57 7.70 -11.91
N GLY A 200 5.46 7.41 -12.59
CA GLY A 200 5.26 7.75 -13.99
C GLY A 200 5.67 6.67 -14.99
N ASP A 201 6.46 5.67 -14.57
CA ASP A 201 6.72 4.49 -15.40
C ASP A 201 5.39 3.81 -15.74
N THR A 202 5.28 3.33 -16.97
CA THR A 202 4.06 2.69 -17.46
C THR A 202 4.36 1.26 -17.85
N LEU A 203 3.52 0.33 -17.38
CA LEU A 203 3.70 -1.09 -17.60
C LEU A 203 2.54 -1.63 -18.43
N VAL A 204 2.86 -2.49 -19.39
CA VAL A 204 1.90 -3.28 -20.16
C VAL A 204 1.91 -4.70 -19.62
N PHE A 205 0.77 -5.16 -19.15
CA PHE A 205 0.59 -6.52 -18.66
C PHE A 205 -0.13 -7.33 -19.72
N GLU A 206 0.48 -8.40 -20.18
CA GLU A 206 -0.08 -9.35 -21.14
C GLU A 206 -0.27 -10.70 -20.44
N LEU A 207 -1.49 -11.24 -20.45
CA LEU A 207 -1.78 -12.51 -19.77
C LEU A 207 -1.46 -13.71 -20.67
N VAL A 208 -0.22 -14.22 -20.58
CA VAL A 208 0.26 -15.35 -21.39
C VAL A 208 -0.26 -16.70 -20.85
N ARG A 209 -0.42 -16.82 -19.53
CA ARG A 209 -1.01 -17.99 -18.86
C ARG A 209 -2.08 -17.55 -17.86
N ARG A 210 -2.96 -18.45 -17.42
CA ARG A 210 -4.03 -18.14 -16.43
C ARG A 210 -3.51 -17.47 -15.14
N THR A 211 -2.26 -17.71 -14.78
CA THR A 211 -1.60 -17.18 -13.58
C THR A 211 -0.23 -16.56 -13.88
N ALA A 212 0.03 -16.16 -15.13
CA ALA A 212 1.28 -15.49 -15.48
C ALA A 212 1.05 -14.31 -16.43
N PHE A 213 1.58 -13.15 -16.03
CA PHE A 213 1.65 -11.96 -16.86
C PHE A 213 3.06 -11.80 -17.41
N LYS A 214 3.18 -11.54 -18.71
CA LYS A 214 4.37 -10.93 -19.27
C LYS A 214 4.24 -9.42 -19.14
N VAL A 215 5.33 -8.78 -18.69
CA VAL A 215 5.33 -7.39 -18.28
C VAL A 215 6.36 -6.62 -19.09
N TYR A 216 5.89 -5.61 -19.80
CA TYR A 216 6.74 -4.71 -20.59
C TYR A 216 6.78 -3.34 -19.93
N ILE A 217 7.95 -2.73 -19.85
CA ILE A 217 8.17 -1.51 -19.05
C ILE A 217 8.53 -0.34 -19.96
N THR A 218 7.62 0.62 -20.08
CA THR A 218 7.89 1.91 -20.71
C THR A 218 8.34 2.92 -19.64
N ARG A 219 9.61 3.31 -19.69
CA ARG A 219 10.19 4.25 -18.73
C ARG A 219 9.79 5.68 -19.01
N VAL A 220 9.61 6.43 -17.94
CA VAL A 220 9.36 7.87 -18.00
C VAL A 220 10.66 8.59 -18.37
N GLY A 221 10.62 9.45 -19.40
CA GLY A 221 11.81 10.19 -19.84
C GLY A 221 12.80 9.41 -20.73
N SER A 222 12.56 8.14 -21.06
CA SER A 222 13.31 7.47 -22.14
C SER A 222 12.77 7.94 -23.51
N CYS A 223 13.10 9.18 -23.86
CA CYS A 223 13.05 9.63 -25.24
C CYS A 223 14.44 9.42 -25.84
N GLY A 224 14.60 8.32 -26.58
CA GLY A 224 15.79 8.03 -27.37
C GLY A 224 16.63 6.89 -26.80
N GLU A 225 16.32 5.67 -27.23
CA GLU A 225 17.28 4.58 -27.49
C GLU A 225 16.52 3.39 -28.09
N SER A 226 15.90 3.60 -29.25
CA SER A 226 15.45 2.51 -30.13
C SER A 226 16.22 2.61 -31.44
N SER A 227 17.53 2.41 -31.34
CA SER A 227 18.35 2.02 -32.48
C SER A 227 19.55 1.27 -31.93
N LYS A 228 19.44 -0.05 -31.87
CA LYS A 228 20.58 -0.94 -32.05
C LYS A 228 20.07 -2.33 -32.43
N ASP A 229 20.52 -2.72 -33.63
CA ASP A 229 21.00 -4.05 -33.94
C ASP A 229 19.95 -5.16 -34.10
N MET A 230 19.45 -5.30 -35.32
CA MET A 230 19.39 -6.61 -35.97
C MET A 230 19.68 -6.49 -37.47
N SER A 231 20.92 -6.90 -37.80
CA SER A 231 21.43 -7.57 -39.02
C SER A 231 21.04 -7.06 -40.40
#